data_AF-A0A8D0FWI2-F1
#
_entry.id   AF-A0A8D0FWI2-F1
#
_cell.length_a   1.000
_cell.length_b   1.000
_cell.length_c   1.000
_cell.angle_alpha   90.00
_cell.angle_beta   90.00
_cell.angle_gamma   90.00
#
_symmetry.space_group_name_H-M   'P 1'
#
loop_
_entity.id
_entity.type
_entity.pdbx_description
1 polymer ?
#
loop_
_entity_poly.entity_id
_entity_poly.type
_entity_poly.pdbx_seq_one_letter_code
_entity_poly.pdbx_strand_id
1 'polypeptide(L)'
;IHCFPYVKKRIPVMYQHHTDLNPIEVAIDEMSKKVAELRQLCSSAEVDMIKLQLKLQGSVSVQVRPYILSFSFLTLASVSFIVSFYSVHSGCSKLEICSLQFVEACGHALGVNERLIKEDQLEYQEEMKANYREMAKELSEIMHEQVCAEIKLYIPH
;
A
#
# COMPACT_ATOMS: atom_id res chain seq x y z
N ILE A 1 -28.70 -27.73 -2.00
CA ILE A 1 -27.89 -26.49 -2.08
C ILE A 1 -28.58 -25.59 -3.09
N HIS A 2 -28.90 -24.35 -2.71
CA HIS A 2 -29.50 -23.35 -3.61
C HIS A 2 -28.45 -22.26 -3.87
N CYS A 3 -28.32 -21.80 -5.12
CA CYS A 3 -27.37 -20.77 -5.53
C CYS A 3 -28.10 -19.55 -6.06
N PHE A 4 -27.49 -18.37 -5.95
CA PHE A 4 -27.99 -17.19 -6.65
C PHE A 4 -27.65 -17.28 -8.15
N PRO A 5 -28.55 -16.83 -9.04
CA PRO A 5 -29.93 -16.37 -8.79
C PRO A 5 -30.91 -17.51 -8.49
N TYR A 6 -31.89 -17.28 -7.60
CA TYR A 6 -32.90 -18.29 -7.17
C TYR A 6 -34.33 -17.73 -7.18
N VAL A 7 -35.32 -18.62 -7.29
CA VAL A 7 -36.75 -18.27 -7.35
C VAL A 7 -37.28 -17.60 -6.06
N LYS A 8 -36.61 -17.81 -4.92
CA LYS A 8 -36.90 -17.09 -3.66
C LYS A 8 -35.86 -16.00 -3.42
N LYS A 9 -36.30 -14.83 -2.95
CA LYS A 9 -35.42 -13.69 -2.57
C LYS A 9 -34.53 -13.94 -1.35
N ARG A 10 -34.71 -15.04 -0.62
CA ARG A 10 -33.93 -15.41 0.58
C ARG A 10 -33.54 -16.88 0.49
N ILE A 11 -32.25 -17.17 0.69
CA ILE A 11 -31.70 -18.52 0.79
C ILE A 11 -31.12 -18.66 2.21
N PRO A 12 -31.54 -19.64 3.01
CA PRO A 12 -30.99 -19.85 4.35
C PRO A 12 -29.52 -20.30 4.28
N VAL A 13 -28.68 -19.74 5.15
CA VAL A 13 -27.27 -20.13 5.30
C VAL A 13 -27.22 -21.55 5.86
N MET A 14 -26.64 -22.48 5.11
CA MET A 14 -26.57 -23.90 5.50
C MET A 14 -25.32 -24.21 6.32
N TYR A 15 -24.25 -23.44 6.13
CA TYR A 15 -22.98 -23.63 6.78
C TYR A 15 -22.25 -22.29 6.88
N GLN A 16 -21.60 -22.05 8.02
CA GLN A 16 -20.82 -20.87 8.28
C GLN A 16 -19.48 -21.30 8.90
N HIS A 17 -18.39 -20.75 8.41
CA HIS A 17 -17.07 -20.91 8.99
C HIS A 17 -16.51 -19.53 9.32
N HIS A 18 -15.83 -19.44 10.46
CA HIS A 18 -15.17 -18.23 10.93
C HIS A 18 -13.67 -18.48 10.97
N THR A 19 -12.92 -17.47 10.53
CA THR A 19 -11.46 -17.46 10.62
C THR A 19 -11.07 -16.14 11.25
N ASP A 20 -10.45 -16.20 12.42
CA ASP A 20 -9.94 -15.02 13.10
C ASP A 20 -8.57 -14.68 12.53
N LEU A 21 -8.39 -13.41 12.14
CA LEU A 21 -7.12 -12.89 11.67
C LEU A 21 -6.40 -12.23 12.83
N ASN A 22 -5.09 -12.46 12.94
CA ASN A 22 -4.28 -11.75 13.91
C ASN A 22 -4.21 -10.26 13.55
N PRO A 23 -3.98 -9.35 14.52
CA PRO A 23 -3.86 -7.92 14.25
C PRO A 23 -2.84 -7.57 13.15
N ILE A 24 -1.76 -8.36 13.04
CA ILE A 24 -0.74 -8.23 11.97
C ILE A 24 -1.33 -8.62 10.60
N GLU A 25 -2.10 -9.70 10.54
CA GLU A 25 -2.73 -10.15 9.30
C GLU A 25 -3.82 -9.18 8.84
N VAL A 26 -4.54 -8.56 9.79
CA VAL A 26 -5.48 -7.47 9.50
C VAL A 26 -4.75 -6.26 8.90
N ALA A 27 -3.61 -5.86 9.48
CA ALA A 27 -2.82 -4.74 8.95
C ALA A 27 -2.28 -5.03 7.54
N ILE A 28 -1.79 -6.25 7.30
CA ILE A 28 -1.32 -6.68 5.97
C ILE A 28 -2.47 -6.68 4.96
N ASP A 29 -3.63 -7.23 5.32
CA ASP A 29 -4.80 -7.29 4.44
C ASP A 29 -5.32 -5.89 4.10
N GLU A 30 -5.40 -4.98 5.07
CA GLU A 30 -5.82 -3.60 4.84
C GLU A 30 -4.83 -2.86 3.93
N MET A 31 -3.53 -3.01 4.17
CA MET A 31 -2.50 -2.39 3.34
C MET A 31 -2.49 -2.99 1.92
N SER A 32 -2.62 -4.30 1.78
CA SER A 32 -2.69 -5.00 0.49
C SER A 32 -3.92 -4.53 -0.32
N LYS A 33 -5.06 -4.33 0.34
CA LYS A 33 -6.27 -3.79 -0.30
C LYS A 33 -6.05 -2.36 -0.79
N LYS A 34 -5.39 -1.51 -0.01
CA LYS A 34 -5.03 -0.13 -0.45
C LYS A 34 -4.10 -0.15 -1.65
N VAL A 35 -3.08 -1.01 -1.65
CA VAL A 35 -2.17 -1.21 -2.80
C VAL A 35 -2.95 -1.61 -4.05
N ALA A 36 -3.81 -2.62 -3.93
CA ALA A 36 -4.62 -3.12 -5.05
C ALA A 36 -5.56 -2.03 -5.58
N GLU A 37 -6.22 -1.28 -4.70
CA GLU A 37 -7.10 -0.17 -5.08
C GLU A 37 -6.35 0.94 -5.81
N LEU A 38 -5.19 1.38 -5.30
CA LEU A 38 -4.35 2.39 -5.96
C LEU A 38 -3.88 1.92 -7.33
N ARG A 39 -3.37 0.69 -7.45
CA ARG A 39 -2.92 0.11 -8.73
C ARG A 39 -4.07 -0.01 -9.73
N GLN A 40 -5.26 -0.39 -9.28
CA GLN A 40 -6.43 -0.47 -10.14
C GLN A 40 -6.84 0.92 -10.66
N LEU A 41 -6.81 1.95 -9.82
CA LEU A 41 -7.09 3.32 -10.25
C LEU A 41 -6.08 3.81 -11.28
N CYS A 42 -4.80 3.48 -11.11
CA CYS A 42 -3.74 3.87 -12.04
C CYS A 42 -3.77 3.11 -13.39
N SER A 43 -4.29 1.88 -13.40
CA SER A 43 -4.39 1.03 -14.61
C SER A 43 -5.71 1.15 -15.36
N SER A 44 -6.65 1.96 -14.87
CA SER A 44 -7.93 2.20 -15.53
C SER A 44 -7.73 2.99 -16.83
N ALA A 45 -8.44 2.59 -17.90
CA ALA A 45 -8.30 3.22 -19.22
C ALA A 45 -8.66 4.71 -19.22
N GLU A 46 -9.63 5.10 -18.38
CA GLU A 46 -9.90 6.48 -18.00
C GLU A 46 -9.67 6.61 -16.51
N VAL A 47 -8.62 7.33 -16.13
CA VAL A 47 -8.29 7.54 -14.72
C VAL A 47 -9.19 8.62 -14.15
N ASP A 48 -10.05 8.25 -13.20
CA ASP A 48 -10.83 9.20 -12.41
C ASP A 48 -9.87 9.95 -11.46
N MET A 49 -9.48 11.15 -11.88
CA MET A 49 -8.56 12.01 -11.15
C MET A 49 -9.02 12.28 -9.72
N ILE A 50 -10.31 12.57 -9.50
CA ILE A 50 -10.83 12.92 -8.16
C ILE A 50 -10.75 11.70 -7.25
N LYS A 51 -11.12 10.53 -7.78
CA LYS A 51 -11.05 9.27 -7.02
C LYS A 51 -9.60 8.88 -6.73
N LEU A 52 -8.69 9.07 -7.68
CA LEU A 52 -7.26 8.86 -7.48
C LEU A 52 -6.71 9.78 -6.39
N GLN A 53 -6.97 11.08 -6.48
CA GLN A 53 -6.51 12.08 -5.52
C GLN A 53 -7.04 11.81 -4.11
N LEU A 54 -8.33 11.51 -3.97
CA LEU A 54 -8.94 11.16 -2.68
C LEU A 54 -8.25 9.96 -2.02
N LYS A 55 -7.97 8.92 -2.81
CA LYS A 55 -7.34 7.69 -2.31
C LYS A 55 -5.86 7.86 -2.03
N LEU A 56 -5.16 8.60 -2.90
CA LEU A 56 -3.73 8.90 -2.74
C LEU A 56 -3.50 9.78 -1.52
N GLN A 57 -4.26 10.86 -1.36
CA GLN A 57 -4.21 11.74 -0.18
C GLN A 57 -4.52 10.97 1.10
N GLY A 58 -5.56 10.12 1.09
CA GLY A 58 -5.86 9.23 2.21
C GLY A 58 -4.78 8.17 2.48
N SER A 59 -3.84 7.97 1.56
CA SER A 59 -2.72 7.04 1.71
C SER A 59 -1.45 7.74 2.22
N VAL A 60 -1.17 8.96 1.76
CA VAL A 60 0.06 9.71 2.10
C VAL A 60 -0.10 10.72 3.24
N SER A 61 -1.30 11.25 3.49
CA SER A 61 -1.55 12.30 4.50
C SER A 61 -2.14 11.78 5.82
N VAL A 62 -2.40 10.47 5.94
CA VAL A 62 -3.12 9.95 7.12
C VAL A 62 -2.22 9.95 8.36
N GLN A 63 -2.51 10.90 9.23
CA GLN A 63 -2.09 11.03 10.64
C GLN A 63 -2.58 9.87 11.54
N VAL A 64 -3.06 8.76 10.96
CA VAL A 64 -3.43 7.53 11.67
C VAL A 64 -2.31 6.51 11.40
N ARG A 65 -1.16 6.76 12.04
CA ARG A 65 0.05 5.94 11.95
C ARG A 65 0.24 4.92 13.11
N PRO A 66 -0.77 4.27 13.73
CA PRO A 66 -0.48 3.33 14.83
C PRO A 66 -0.06 1.93 14.38
N TYR A 67 -0.21 1.52 13.12
CA TYR A 67 0.01 0.12 12.70
C TYR A 67 1.44 -0.18 12.23
N ILE A 68 2.18 0.80 11.72
CA ILE A 68 3.57 0.62 11.26
C ILE A 68 4.59 0.93 12.37
N LEU A 69 4.20 1.76 13.35
CA LEU A 69 5.07 2.15 14.47
C LEU A 69 5.23 1.05 15.55
N SER A 70 4.40 0.01 15.58
CA SER A 70 4.38 -0.92 16.71
C SER A 70 5.41 -2.06 16.65
N PHE A 71 6.27 -2.15 15.62
CA PHE A 71 7.04 -3.38 15.39
C PHE A 71 8.52 -3.22 14.99
N SER A 72 9.18 -2.11 15.35
CA SER A 72 10.63 -1.91 15.14
C SER A 72 11.56 -2.76 16.03
N PHE A 73 11.13 -3.90 16.58
CA PHE A 73 11.94 -4.70 17.51
C PHE A 73 12.33 -6.10 17.01
N LEU A 74 12.06 -6.48 15.77
CA LEU A 74 12.39 -7.84 15.29
C LEU A 74 13.32 -7.86 14.07
N THR A 75 14.61 -7.71 14.39
CA THR A 75 15.78 -8.43 13.84
C THR A 75 16.33 -8.07 12.45
N LEU A 76 17.41 -7.28 12.51
CA LEU A 76 18.63 -7.16 11.69
C LEU A 76 19.09 -8.44 10.93
N ALA A 77 19.45 -8.33 9.63
CA ALA A 77 20.83 -8.55 9.11
C ALA A 77 21.01 -8.68 7.57
N SER A 78 22.07 -8.00 7.09
CA SER A 78 22.88 -8.11 5.83
C SER A 78 22.26 -8.28 4.41
N VAL A 79 22.50 -7.25 3.57
CA VAL A 79 22.30 -7.13 2.11
C VAL A 79 23.20 -8.04 1.29
N SER A 80 22.62 -8.74 0.30
CA SER A 80 23.10 -8.70 -1.10
C SER A 80 22.19 -9.44 -2.07
N PHE A 81 22.02 -8.80 -3.25
CA PHE A 81 21.55 -9.38 -4.51
C PHE A 81 20.03 -9.50 -4.71
N ILE A 82 19.44 -8.30 -4.73
CA ILE A 82 18.06 -7.97 -5.03
C ILE A 82 17.74 -8.33 -6.50
N VAL A 83 16.48 -8.70 -6.76
CA VAL A 83 15.82 -8.99 -8.05
C VAL A 83 15.74 -10.46 -8.47
N SER A 84 16.67 -11.36 -8.11
CA SER A 84 16.56 -12.79 -8.52
C SER A 84 16.35 -13.79 -7.36
N PHE A 85 16.31 -13.30 -6.11
CA PHE A 85 16.39 -14.13 -4.91
C PHE A 85 15.05 -14.27 -4.13
N TYR A 86 14.02 -13.53 -4.54
CA TYR A 86 12.77 -13.33 -3.79
C TYR A 86 11.76 -14.50 -3.79
N SER A 87 12.13 -15.68 -4.32
CA SER A 87 11.24 -16.86 -4.33
C SER A 87 11.66 -18.01 -3.38
N VAL A 88 12.81 -17.95 -2.70
CA VAL A 88 13.33 -19.16 -2.02
C VAL A 88 13.60 -19.06 -0.49
N HIS A 89 13.85 -17.92 0.18
CA HIS A 89 14.16 -17.97 1.63
C HIS A 89 13.61 -16.82 2.50
N SER A 90 12.56 -17.12 3.27
CA SER A 90 12.48 -17.05 4.74
C SER A 90 13.27 -15.95 5.49
N GLY A 91 12.77 -14.71 5.52
CA GLY A 91 13.34 -13.71 6.43
C GLY A 91 12.63 -12.36 6.44
N CYS A 92 12.01 -11.98 5.32
CA CYS A 92 11.18 -10.78 5.24
C CYS A 92 9.75 -11.13 5.66
N SER A 93 9.20 -10.38 6.60
CA SER A 93 7.81 -10.51 7.01
C SER A 93 6.90 -10.04 5.87
N LYS A 94 5.72 -10.66 5.75
CA LYS A 94 4.70 -10.24 4.77
C LYS A 94 4.34 -8.75 4.88
N LEU A 95 4.52 -8.17 6.07
CA LEU A 95 4.29 -6.76 6.34
C LEU A 95 5.31 -5.87 5.64
N GLU A 96 6.60 -6.21 5.69
CA GLU A 96 7.66 -5.45 5.03
C GLU A 96 7.49 -5.43 3.51
N ILE A 97 7.14 -6.59 2.92
CA ILE A 97 6.86 -6.70 1.49
C ILE A 97 5.65 -5.82 1.12
N CYS A 98 4.60 -5.86 1.93
CA CYS A 98 3.40 -5.06 1.71
C CYS A 98 3.68 -3.55 1.81
N SER A 99 4.53 -3.14 2.76
CA SER A 99 4.95 -1.73 2.93
C SER A 99 5.70 -1.22 1.71
N LEU A 100 6.60 -2.02 1.13
CA LEU A 100 7.32 -1.64 -0.09
C LEU A 100 6.38 -1.50 -1.28
N GLN A 101 5.46 -2.45 -1.45
CA GLN A 101 4.44 -2.39 -2.50
C GLN A 101 3.52 -1.16 -2.34
N PHE A 102 3.29 -0.72 -1.11
CA PHE A 102 2.53 0.48 -0.81
C PHE A 102 3.27 1.76 -1.19
N VAL A 103 4.55 1.87 -0.84
CA VAL A 103 5.38 3.01 -1.28
C VAL A 103 5.45 3.07 -2.81
N GLU A 104 5.70 1.94 -3.46
CA GLU A 104 5.73 1.85 -4.93
C GLU A 104 4.38 2.27 -5.55
N ALA A 105 3.26 1.77 -5.03
CA ALA A 105 1.93 2.11 -5.54
C ALA A 105 1.60 3.59 -5.37
N CYS A 106 1.97 4.19 -4.23
CA CYS A 106 1.81 5.62 -3.97
C CYS A 106 2.68 6.48 -4.91
N GLY A 107 3.94 6.09 -5.15
CA GLY A 107 4.83 6.76 -6.09
C GLY A 107 4.30 6.69 -7.53
N HIS A 108 3.81 5.53 -7.95
CA HIS A 108 3.17 5.38 -9.25
C HIS A 108 1.91 6.25 -9.38
N ALA A 109 1.04 6.24 -8.35
CA ALA A 109 -0.17 7.06 -8.30
C ALA A 109 0.15 8.57 -8.34
N LEU A 110 1.21 9.02 -7.67
CA LEU A 110 1.70 10.40 -7.76
C LEU A 110 2.13 10.78 -9.18
N GLY A 111 2.88 9.89 -9.86
CA GLY A 111 3.31 10.11 -11.24
C GLY A 111 2.15 10.11 -12.23
N VAL A 112 1.10 9.32 -11.98
CA VAL A 112 -0.14 9.39 -12.75
C VAL A 112 -0.89 10.70 -12.45
N ASN A 113 -1.00 11.09 -11.18
CA ASN A 113 -1.66 12.34 -10.79
C ASN A 113 -0.98 13.56 -11.41
N GLU A 114 0.36 13.60 -11.47
CA GLU A 114 1.12 14.69 -12.10
C GLU A 114 0.76 14.92 -13.57
N ARG A 115 0.33 13.88 -14.29
CA ARG A 115 -0.09 13.98 -15.70
C ARG A 115 -1.55 14.41 -15.86
N LEU A 116 -2.35 14.29 -14.81
CA LEU A 116 -3.79 14.54 -14.82
C LEU A 116 -4.16 15.92 -14.26
N ILE A 117 -3.32 16.48 -13.38
CA ILE A 117 -3.56 17.78 -12.74
C ILE A 117 -3.59 18.92 -13.75
N LYS A 118 -4.32 19.97 -13.38
CA LYS A 118 -4.34 21.26 -14.08
C LYS A 118 -3.41 22.26 -13.38
N GLU A 119 -3.12 23.40 -14.03
CA GLU A 119 -2.21 24.42 -13.49
C GLU A 119 -2.62 24.93 -12.10
N ASP A 120 -3.91 24.99 -11.81
CA ASP A 120 -4.46 25.40 -10.51
C ASP A 120 -4.25 24.36 -9.38
N GLN A 121 -3.82 23.14 -9.72
CA GLN A 121 -3.58 22.05 -8.77
C GLN A 121 -2.10 21.73 -8.54
N LEU A 122 -1.18 22.57 -9.05
CA LEU A 122 0.26 22.36 -8.87
C LEU A 122 0.70 22.38 -7.40
N GLU A 123 0.17 23.31 -6.60
CA GLU A 123 0.49 23.41 -5.17
C GLU A 123 0.03 22.16 -4.40
N TYR A 124 -1.16 21.64 -4.73
CA TYR A 124 -1.67 20.39 -4.18
C TYR A 124 -0.78 19.19 -4.51
N GLN A 125 -0.29 19.10 -5.75
CA GLN A 125 0.62 18.02 -6.16
C GLN A 125 1.95 18.09 -5.42
N GLU A 126 2.52 19.27 -5.23
CA GLU A 126 3.76 19.44 -4.46
C GLU A 126 3.59 19.08 -2.98
N GLU A 127 2.45 19.43 -2.37
CA GLU A 127 2.10 18.99 -1.02
C GLU A 127 1.98 17.46 -0.94
N MET A 128 1.33 16.82 -1.92
CA MET A 128 1.24 15.36 -1.98
C MET A 128 2.60 14.68 -2.14
N LYS A 129 3.51 15.25 -2.95
CA LYS A 129 4.89 14.77 -3.04
C LYS A 129 5.64 14.95 -1.72
N ALA A 130 5.43 16.06 -1.02
CA ALA A 130 6.05 16.29 0.29
C ALA A 130 5.58 15.27 1.34
N ASN A 131 4.27 15.02 1.41
CA ASN A 131 3.67 14.02 2.31
C ASN A 131 4.16 12.60 1.99
N TYR A 132 4.28 12.25 0.70
CA TYR A 132 4.86 10.98 0.28
C TYR A 132 6.33 10.83 0.70
N ARG A 133 7.14 11.89 0.57
CA ARG A 133 8.54 11.90 1.02
C ARG A 133 8.65 11.70 2.53
N GLU A 134 7.80 12.36 3.31
CA GLU A 134 7.76 12.17 4.76
C GLU A 134 7.38 10.72 5.12
N MET A 135 6.32 10.18 4.51
CA MET A 135 5.89 8.79 4.71
C MET A 135 6.99 7.79 4.34
N ALA A 136 7.65 7.97 3.19
CA ALA A 136 8.75 7.11 2.75
C ALA A 136 9.94 7.16 3.72
N LYS A 137 10.26 8.36 4.26
CA LYS A 137 11.31 8.53 5.25
C LYS A 137 11.00 7.83 6.57
N GLU A 138 9.78 7.98 7.09
CA GLU A 138 9.36 7.30 8.33
C GLU A 138 9.38 5.77 8.17
N LEU A 139 8.87 5.26 7.04
CA LEU A 139 8.94 3.83 6.72
C LEU A 139 10.39 3.34 6.65
N SER A 140 11.27 4.14 6.06
CA SER A 140 12.70 3.87 6.00
C SER A 140 13.33 3.80 7.40
N GLU A 141 12.99 4.72 8.31
CA GLU A 141 13.48 4.71 9.69
C GLU A 141 13.01 3.47 10.47
N ILE A 142 11.78 3.02 10.21
CA ILE A 142 11.17 1.85 10.87
C ILE A 142 11.76 0.53 10.32
N MET A 143 12.09 0.46 9.03
CA MET A 143 12.49 -0.77 8.33
C MET A 143 14.02 -1.05 8.33
N HIS A 144 14.83 -0.26 9.06
CA HIS A 144 16.29 -0.36 9.15
C HIS A 144 17.06 -0.22 7.80
N GLU A 145 18.37 0.02 7.87
CA GLU A 145 19.26 0.54 6.80
C GLU A 145 19.22 -0.16 5.44
N GLN A 146 18.79 -1.42 5.36
CA GLN A 146 18.91 -2.22 4.14
C GLN A 146 17.76 -1.99 3.17
N VAL A 147 16.56 -1.78 3.71
CA VAL A 147 15.37 -1.41 2.93
C VAL A 147 15.37 0.10 2.61
N CYS A 148 16.05 0.91 3.43
CA CYS A 148 16.25 2.34 3.18
C CYS A 148 16.87 2.65 1.81
N ALA A 149 17.76 1.80 1.31
CA ALA A 149 18.43 2.02 0.03
C ALA A 149 17.46 1.93 -1.15
N GLU A 150 16.48 1.02 -1.07
CA GLU A 150 15.48 0.82 -2.13
C GLU A 150 14.38 1.88 -2.07
N ILE A 151 13.89 2.24 -0.87
CA ILE A 151 12.89 3.30 -0.72
C ILE A 151 13.41 4.64 -1.28
N LYS A 152 14.72 4.92 -1.12
CA LYS A 152 15.38 6.09 -1.72
C LYS A 152 15.31 6.13 -3.24
N LEU A 153 15.25 4.99 -3.94
CA LEU A 153 15.05 4.96 -5.40
C LEU A 153 13.65 5.42 -5.82
N TYR A 154 12.67 5.30 -4.93
CA TYR A 154 11.28 5.68 -5.16
C TYR A 154 10.96 7.09 -4.65
N ILE A 155 11.92 7.82 -4.07
CA ILE A 155 11.77 9.23 -3.70
C ILE A 155 12.22 10.09 -4.90
N PRO A 156 11.30 10.76 -5.62
CA PRO A 156 11.69 11.67 -6.69
C PRO A 156 12.46 12.87 -6.10
N HIS A 157 13.63 13.14 -6.67
CA HIS A 157 14.50 14.30 -6.37
C HIS A 157 13.81 15.62 -6.69
#